data_AF-A0A7S2IIU4-F1
#
_entry.id   AF-A0A7S2IIU4-F1
#
_cell.length_a   1.000
_cell.length_b   1.000
_cell.length_c   1.000
_cell.angle_alpha   90.00
_cell.angle_beta   90.00
_cell.angle_gamma   90.00
#
_symmetry.space_group_name_H-M   'P 1'
#
loop_
_entity.id
_entity.type
_entity.pdbx_description
1 polymer ?
#
loop_
_entity_poly.entity_id
_entity_poly.type
_entity_poly.pdbx_seq_one_letter_code
_entity_poly.pdbx_strand_id
1 'polypeptide(L)'
;IADQILISSCLSNSPIRVLYDSSNHLHRDKQYHPEQPSRIDACVDAIIKHKTELDNGGLRSEFLELIDVAPMSSSKRQRPKEKDPILCIPFTEEELQHARDILTQTHTDGYVIKLEQRCRSSRQRRIDEGKD
;
A
#
# COMPACT_ATOMS: atom_id res chain seq x y z
N ILE A 1 14.93 -39.50 18.93
CA ILE A 1 13.65 -38.79 19.19
C ILE A 1 13.94 -37.74 20.27
N ALA A 2 14.46 -36.56 19.90
CA ALA A 2 14.57 -35.39 20.80
C ALA A 2 15.10 -34.09 20.13
N ASP A 3 15.05 -33.94 18.80
CA ASP A 3 15.57 -32.72 18.11
C ASP A 3 14.49 -31.91 17.36
N GLN A 4 13.21 -32.05 17.76
CA GLN A 4 12.09 -31.27 17.20
C GLN A 4 11.44 -30.33 18.24
N ILE A 5 12.23 -29.71 19.12
CA ILE A 5 11.76 -28.59 19.95
C ILE A 5 12.69 -27.40 19.70
N LEU A 6 12.81 -27.05 18.42
CA LEU A 6 13.51 -25.88 17.94
C LEU A 6 12.46 -24.79 17.65
N ILE A 7 12.68 -23.61 18.23
CA ILE A 7 12.03 -22.34 17.89
C ILE A 7 10.60 -22.18 18.45
N SER A 8 10.41 -22.45 19.74
CA SER A 8 9.26 -21.95 20.49
C SER A 8 9.75 -20.89 21.47
N SER A 9 9.56 -19.59 21.14
CA SER A 9 9.25 -18.50 22.09
C SER A 9 9.79 -17.08 21.77
N CYS A 10 10.27 -16.78 20.56
CA CYS A 10 10.81 -15.43 20.27
C CYS A 10 10.17 -14.69 19.09
N LEU A 11 9.09 -15.20 18.50
CA LEU A 11 8.32 -14.43 17.51
C LEU A 11 7.24 -13.68 18.27
N SER A 12 7.42 -12.38 18.42
CA SER A 12 6.32 -11.46 18.74
C SER A 12 5.15 -11.79 17.82
N ASN A 13 4.00 -12.21 18.38
CA ASN A 13 2.76 -12.52 17.67
C ASN A 13 2.11 -11.25 17.05
N SER A 14 2.91 -10.37 16.46
CA SER A 14 2.44 -9.19 15.77
C SER A 14 2.02 -9.60 14.36
N PRO A 15 0.85 -9.14 13.89
CA PRO A 15 0.43 -9.39 12.52
C PRO A 15 1.44 -8.79 11.53
N ILE A 16 1.70 -9.52 10.45
CA ILE A 16 2.41 -9.01 9.28
C ILE A 16 1.49 -8.01 8.61
N ARG A 17 1.92 -6.75 8.55
CA ARG A 17 1.20 -5.67 7.90
C ARG A 17 1.76 -5.44 6.50
N VAL A 18 0.89 -5.51 5.51
CA VAL A 18 1.19 -5.14 4.13
C VAL A 18 0.50 -3.82 3.83
N LEU A 19 1.29 -2.78 3.58
CA LEU A 19 0.80 -1.46 3.22
C LEU A 19 0.85 -1.31 1.70
N TYR A 20 -0.21 -0.81 1.10
CA TYR A 20 -0.22 -0.46 -0.31
C TYR A 20 -0.99 0.85 -0.54
N ASP A 21 -0.64 1.59 -1.59
CA ASP A 21 -1.35 2.81 -1.98
C ASP A 21 -2.20 2.50 -3.22
N SER A 22 -3.52 2.43 -3.03
CA SER A 22 -4.44 2.20 -4.15
C SER A 22 -4.48 3.33 -5.17
N SER A 23 -3.97 4.53 -4.86
CA SER A 23 -3.84 5.65 -5.80
C SER A 23 -2.67 5.50 -6.77
N ASN A 24 -1.78 4.51 -6.59
CA ASN A 24 -0.62 4.29 -7.47
C ASN A 24 -0.99 4.12 -8.95
N HIS A 25 -2.19 3.61 -9.26
CA HIS A 25 -2.66 3.48 -10.64
C HIS A 25 -2.78 4.81 -11.40
N LEU A 26 -2.81 5.92 -10.67
CA LEU A 26 -2.87 7.28 -11.20
C LEU A 26 -1.53 7.75 -11.78
N HIS A 27 -0.42 7.08 -11.44
CA HIS A 27 0.93 7.39 -11.90
C HIS A 27 1.28 6.71 -13.24
N ARG A 28 0.29 6.44 -14.09
CA ARG A 28 0.51 5.75 -15.37
C ARG A 28 1.27 6.62 -16.38
N ASP A 29 2.23 6.01 -17.05
CA ASP A 29 2.85 6.58 -18.23
C ASP A 29 1.87 6.59 -19.41
N LYS A 30 1.95 7.63 -20.24
CA LYS A 30 1.17 7.72 -21.49
C LYS A 30 1.66 6.72 -22.55
N GLN A 31 2.87 6.21 -22.38
CA GLN A 31 3.51 5.21 -23.23
C GLN A 31 3.59 3.88 -22.47
N TYR A 32 3.68 2.78 -23.21
CA TYR A 32 3.86 1.47 -22.60
C TYR A 32 5.12 1.46 -21.72
N HIS A 33 4.97 0.97 -20.48
CA HIS A 33 6.05 0.85 -19.52
C HIS A 33 5.88 -0.46 -18.72
N PRO A 34 6.93 -1.24 -18.42
CA PRO A 34 6.78 -2.48 -17.67
C PRO A 34 6.22 -2.29 -16.24
N GLU A 35 6.42 -1.13 -15.62
CA GLU A 35 5.70 -0.74 -14.39
C GLU A 35 4.27 -0.34 -14.72
N GLN A 36 3.38 -1.34 -14.81
CA GLN A 36 1.95 -1.14 -14.98
C GLN A 36 1.20 -1.22 -13.63
N PRO A 37 0.12 -0.45 -13.45
CA PRO A 37 -0.73 -0.52 -12.25
C PRO A 37 -1.23 -1.93 -11.91
N SER A 38 -1.45 -2.77 -12.93
CA SER A 38 -1.91 -4.16 -12.77
C SER A 38 -0.97 -5.02 -11.93
N ARG A 39 0.30 -4.62 -11.76
CA ARG A 39 1.23 -5.33 -10.89
C ARG A 39 0.81 -5.24 -9.42
N ILE A 40 0.34 -4.07 -8.97
CA ILE A 40 -0.14 -3.88 -7.61
C ILE A 40 -1.42 -4.68 -7.41
N ASP A 41 -2.34 -4.62 -8.37
CA ASP A 41 -3.60 -5.37 -8.32
C ASP A 41 -3.33 -6.88 -8.20
N ALA A 42 -2.41 -7.42 -9.00
CA ALA A 42 -2.03 -8.84 -8.93
C ALA A 42 -1.42 -9.23 -7.57
N CYS A 43 -0.60 -8.36 -6.98
CA CYS A 43 -0.04 -8.60 -5.65
C CYS A 43 -1.12 -8.58 -4.56
N VAL A 44 -2.03 -7.59 -4.61
CA VAL A 44 -3.16 -7.47 -3.69
C VAL A 44 -4.07 -8.70 -3.78
N ASP A 45 -4.44 -9.12 -4.99
CA ASP A 45 -5.28 -10.31 -5.21
C ASP A 45 -4.62 -11.59 -4.68
N ALA A 46 -3.31 -11.75 -4.90
CA ALA A 46 -2.56 -12.90 -4.39
C ALA A 46 -2.55 -12.94 -2.85
N ILE A 47 -2.39 -11.79 -2.21
CA ILE A 47 -2.41 -11.66 -0.74
C ILE A 47 -3.80 -11.98 -0.19
N ILE A 48 -4.86 -11.44 -0.80
CA ILE A 48 -6.25 -11.72 -0.41
C ILE A 48 -6.55 -13.21 -0.54
N LYS A 49 -6.14 -13.82 -1.66
CA LYS A 49 -6.30 -15.26 -1.90
C LYS A 49 -5.59 -16.07 -0.81
N HIS A 50 -4.33 -15.76 -0.52
CA HIS A 50 -3.56 -16.47 0.50
C HIS A 50 -4.19 -16.33 1.90
N LYS A 51 -4.64 -15.12 2.25
CA LYS A 51 -5.36 -14.86 3.51
C LYS A 51 -6.62 -15.72 3.62
N THR A 52 -7.41 -15.78 2.55
CA THR A 52 -8.64 -16.59 2.49
C THR A 52 -8.35 -18.09 2.62
N GLU A 53 -7.26 -18.57 2.01
CA GLU A 53 -6.84 -19.98 2.14
C GLU A 53 -6.43 -20.33 3.58
N LEU A 54 -5.74 -19.42 4.28
CA LEU A 54 -5.40 -19.58 5.70
C LEU A 54 -6.66 -19.65 6.57
N ASP A 55 -7.59 -18.70 6.37
CA ASP A 55 -8.89 -18.66 7.05
C ASP A 55 -9.66 -19.98 6.90
N ASN A 56 -9.73 -20.51 5.69
CA ASN A 56 -10.43 -21.76 5.39
C ASN A 56 -9.70 -23.01 5.91
N GLY A 57 -8.37 -22.96 6.04
CA GLY A 57 -7.53 -24.04 6.53
C GLY A 57 -7.43 -24.16 8.05
N GLY A 58 -8.10 -23.29 8.81
CA GLY A 58 -8.01 -23.24 10.27
C GLY A 58 -6.68 -22.74 10.81
N LEU A 59 -5.82 -22.20 9.95
CA LEU A 59 -4.59 -21.51 10.32
C LEU A 59 -4.91 -20.02 10.53
N ARG A 60 -4.33 -19.39 11.57
CA ARG A 60 -4.74 -18.05 12.01
C ARG A 60 -4.40 -16.98 10.96
N SER A 61 -5.36 -16.63 10.10
CA SER A 61 -5.31 -15.47 9.18
C SER A 61 -5.12 -14.12 9.89
N GLU A 62 -5.31 -14.10 11.22
CA GLU A 62 -5.00 -12.99 12.12
C GLU A 62 -3.56 -12.48 11.96
N PHE A 63 -2.66 -13.28 11.39
CA PHE A 63 -1.26 -12.89 11.17
C PHE A 63 -1.02 -12.04 9.92
N LEU A 64 -2.03 -11.74 9.09
CA LEU A 64 -1.85 -10.94 7.88
C LEU A 64 -2.89 -9.81 7.78
N GLU A 65 -2.43 -8.57 7.85
CA GLU A 65 -3.24 -7.36 7.70
C GLU A 65 -2.87 -6.66 6.39
N LEU A 66 -3.83 -6.48 5.49
CA LEU A 66 -3.65 -5.71 4.26
C LEU A 66 -4.27 -4.32 4.44
N ILE A 67 -3.46 -3.27 4.28
CA ILE A 67 -3.82 -1.89 4.61
C ILE A 67 -3.64 -1.00 3.37
N ASP A 68 -4.72 -0.38 2.93
CA ASP A 68 -4.70 0.70 1.93
C ASP A 68 -4.45 2.05 2.60
N VAL A 69 -3.37 2.72 2.21
CA VAL A 69 -2.96 4.03 2.75
C VAL A 69 -3.31 5.20 1.85
N ALA A 70 -4.02 4.95 0.74
CA ALA A 70 -4.45 6.01 -0.17
C ALA A 70 -5.39 7.00 0.51
N PRO A 71 -5.31 8.31 0.19
CA PRO A 71 -6.28 9.30 0.68
C PRO A 71 -7.72 8.93 0.28
N MET A 72 -8.67 9.07 1.21
CA MET A 72 -10.09 8.70 0.98
C MET A 72 -10.78 9.45 -0.19
N SER A 73 -10.14 10.45 -0.78
CA SER A 73 -10.64 11.22 -1.93
C SER A 73 -10.28 10.64 -3.30
N SER A 74 -9.38 9.65 -3.39
CA SER A 74 -8.63 9.43 -4.64
C SER A 74 -9.11 8.32 -5.59
N SER A 75 -10.22 7.62 -5.37
CA SER A 75 -11.01 6.99 -6.47
C SER A 75 -12.16 6.12 -5.99
N LYS A 76 -13.18 6.04 -6.85
CA LYS A 76 -14.27 5.06 -6.90
C LYS A 76 -13.80 3.61 -7.17
N ARG A 77 -12.58 3.22 -6.76
CA ARG A 77 -12.32 1.79 -6.55
C ARG A 77 -13.26 1.42 -5.42
N GLN A 78 -14.20 0.54 -5.76
CA GLN A 78 -15.34 0.17 -4.95
C GLN A 78 -14.90 0.13 -3.50
N ARG A 79 -15.59 0.90 -2.64
CA ARG A 79 -15.43 0.73 -1.19
C ARG A 79 -15.35 -0.76 -0.95
N PRO A 80 -14.37 -1.23 -0.15
CA PRO A 80 -14.30 -2.62 0.19
C PRO A 80 -15.72 -3.04 0.55
N LYS A 81 -16.28 -4.04 -0.14
CA LYS A 81 -17.59 -4.58 0.24
C LYS A 81 -17.49 -4.90 1.73
N GLU A 82 -18.58 -4.91 2.49
CA GLU A 82 -18.59 -5.14 3.94
C GLU A 82 -17.85 -6.42 4.43
N LYS A 83 -17.29 -7.23 3.52
CA LYS A 83 -16.52 -8.46 3.72
C LYS A 83 -15.11 -8.43 3.13
N ASP A 84 -14.66 -7.34 2.53
CA ASP A 84 -13.34 -7.28 1.91
C ASP A 84 -12.27 -7.19 3.01
N PRO A 85 -11.21 -8.01 2.95
CA PRO A 85 -10.24 -8.16 4.04
C PRO A 85 -9.22 -7.00 4.12
N ILE A 86 -9.53 -5.83 3.56
CA ILE A 86 -8.62 -4.69 3.43
C ILE A 86 -9.04 -3.59 4.41
N LEU A 87 -8.09 -3.12 5.21
CA LEU A 87 -8.26 -1.94 6.08
C LEU A 87 -7.88 -0.68 5.32
N CYS A 88 -8.72 0.35 5.30
CA CYS A 88 -8.39 1.65 4.71
C CYS A 88 -7.95 2.62 5.81
N ILE A 89 -6.64 2.89 5.89
CA ILE A 89 -6.02 3.74 6.93
C ILE A 89 -5.04 4.68 6.23
N PRO A 90 -5.48 5.87 5.78
CA PRO A 90 -4.59 6.85 5.18
C PRO A 90 -3.57 7.38 6.18
N PHE A 91 -2.38 7.75 5.69
CA PHE A 91 -1.36 8.38 6.53
C PHE A 91 -1.82 9.74 7.08
N THR A 92 -1.43 10.05 8.32
CA THR A 92 -1.63 11.38 8.92
C THR A 92 -0.63 12.40 8.37
N GLU A 93 -0.89 13.69 8.59
CA GLU A 93 0.04 14.75 8.16
C GLU A 93 1.40 14.62 8.87
N GLU A 94 1.41 14.20 10.13
CA GLU A 94 2.64 13.96 10.89
C GLU A 94 3.44 12.78 10.31
N GLU A 95 2.77 11.71 9.89
CA GLU A 95 3.41 10.56 9.24
C GLU A 95 3.97 10.94 7.86
N LEU A 96 3.23 11.75 7.09
CA LEU A 96 3.69 12.26 5.80
C LEU A 96 4.88 13.20 5.94
N GLN A 97 4.87 14.07 6.97
CA GLN A 97 6.01 14.92 7.28
C GLN A 97 7.23 14.10 7.70
N HIS A 98 7.04 13.08 8.55
CA HIS A 98 8.11 12.17 8.92
C HIS A 98 8.69 11.43 7.70
N ALA A 99 7.84 10.96 6.79
CA ALA A 99 8.29 10.33 5.54
C ALA A 99 9.11 11.30 4.68
N ARG A 100 8.73 12.58 4.62
CA ARG A 100 9.52 13.63 3.95
C ARG A 100 10.89 13.80 4.60
N ASP A 101 10.96 13.83 5.93
CA ASP A 101 12.22 13.98 6.67
C ASP A 101 13.17 12.79 6.46
N ILE A 102 12.63 11.58 6.23
CA ILE A 102 13.44 10.40 5.84
C ILE A 102 13.96 10.56 4.40
N LEU A 103 13.14 11.04 3.47
CA LEU A 103 13.56 11.24 2.09
C LEU A 103 14.71 12.24 1.95
N THR A 104 14.70 13.32 2.74
CA THR A 104 15.76 14.34 2.73
C THR A 104 17.07 13.87 3.41
N GLN A 105 17.04 12.79 4.18
CA GLN A 105 18.28 12.15 4.66
C GLN A 105 19.03 11.41 3.54
N THR A 106 18.31 10.96 2.51
CA THR A 106 18.88 10.16 1.42
C THR A 106 19.05 10.97 0.12
N HIS A 107 18.18 11.96 -0.09
CA HIS A 107 18.13 12.79 -1.29
C HIS A 107 18.31 14.27 -0.95
N THR A 108 18.77 15.06 -1.91
CA THR A 108 18.87 16.51 -1.69
C THR A 108 17.49 17.16 -1.60
N ASP A 109 17.35 18.17 -0.74
CA ASP A 109 16.09 18.91 -0.55
C ASP A 109 15.53 19.44 -1.88
N GLY A 110 16.40 20.00 -2.73
CA GLY A 110 16.01 20.51 -4.05
C GLY A 110 15.43 19.43 -4.96
N TYR A 111 15.90 18.18 -4.86
CA TYR A 111 15.36 17.06 -5.62
C TYR A 111 13.97 16.65 -5.10
N VAL A 112 13.81 16.52 -3.78
CA VAL A 112 12.52 16.19 -3.15
C VAL A 112 11.47 17.25 -3.49
N ILE A 113 11.79 18.54 -3.33
CA ILE A 113 10.90 19.67 -3.66
C ILE A 113 10.46 19.59 -5.14
N LYS A 114 11.39 19.30 -6.05
CA LYS A 114 11.07 19.20 -7.48
C LYS A 114 10.10 18.07 -7.79
N LEU A 115 10.25 16.91 -7.15
CA LEU A 115 9.33 15.78 -7.31
C LEU A 115 7.93 16.11 -6.77
N GLU A 116 7.84 16.73 -5.60
CA GLU A 116 6.56 17.16 -5.02
C GLU A 116 5.82 18.15 -5.91
N GLN A 117 6.54 19.16 -6.43
CA GLN A 117 5.99 20.11 -7.38
C GLN A 117 5.46 19.40 -8.63
N ARG A 118 6.22 18.44 -9.19
CA ARG A 118 5.78 17.66 -10.35
C ARG A 118 4.51 16.87 -10.05
N CYS A 119 4.40 16.25 -8.87
CA CYS A 119 3.20 15.54 -8.43
C CYS A 119 1.99 16.49 -8.34
N ARG A 120 2.14 17.67 -7.70
CA ARG A 120 1.09 18.68 -7.60
C ARG A 120 0.64 19.18 -8.97
N SER A 121 1.57 19.50 -9.86
CA SER A 121 1.26 19.94 -11.23
C SER A 121 0.58 18.84 -12.05
N SER A 122 0.94 17.57 -11.85
CA SER A 122 0.28 16.44 -12.50
C SER A 122 -1.16 16.27 -12.01
N ARG A 123 -1.38 16.36 -10.69
CA ARG A 123 -2.71 16.32 -10.08
C ARG A 123 -3.59 17.47 -10.56
N GLN A 124 -3.08 18.70 -10.53
CA GLN A 124 -3.84 19.87 -10.98
C GLN A 124 -4.29 19.71 -12.44
N ARG A 125 -3.39 19.28 -13.32
CA ARG A 125 -3.72 19.04 -14.73
C ARG A 125 -4.86 18.03 -14.90
N ARG A 126 -4.90 16.98 -14.08
CA ARG A 126 -5.99 15.99 -14.13
C ARG A 126 -7.32 16.60 -13.71
N ILE A 127 -7.32 17.40 -12.64
CA ILE A 127 -8.50 18.16 -12.19
C ILE A 127 -8.98 19.08 -13.31
N ASP A 128 -8.07 19.82 -13.95
CA ASP A 128 -8.40 20.73 -15.05
C ASP A 128 -8.94 19.99 -16.28
N GLU A 129 -8.50 18.75 -16.52
CA GLU A 129 -9.00 17.84 -17.57
C GLU A 129 -10.32 17.14 -17.18
N GLY A 130 -10.90 17.43 -16.01
CA GLY A 130 -12.12 16.79 -15.51
C GLY A 130 -11.94 15.34 -15.06
N LYS A 131 -10.71 14.93 -14.72
CA LYS A 131 -10.35 13.59 -14.27
C LYS A 131 -9.99 13.64 -12.78
N ASP A 132 -10.80 12.96 -11.96
CA ASP A 132 -10.48 12.68 -10.55
C ASP A 132 -9.27 11.75 -10.43
#